data_AF-A0A964QM83-F1
#
_entry.id   AF-A0A964QM83-F1
#
_cell.length_a   1.000
_cell.length_b   1.000
_cell.length_c   1.000
_cell.angle_alpha   90.00
_cell.angle_beta   90.00
_cell.angle_gamma   90.00
#
_symmetry.space_group_name_H-M   'P 1'
#
loop_
_entity.id
_entity.type
_entity.pdbx_description
1 polymer ?
#
loop_
_entity_poly.entity_id
_entity_poly.type
_entity_poly.pdbx_seq_one_letter_code
_entity_poly.pdbx_strand_id
1 'polypeptide(L)'
;MLIEEARIYVLPGPSGRRQATNRGLGTIEPVPPGESGLFTHALGFRAQRPDEVVEYQGEEQPTYMATLRLVTDGPLDAYTSFGGGFSQEELEWEARQFKARLAPLLVGVDAFDREFIW
;
A
#
# COMPACT_ATOMS: atom_id res chain seq x y z
N MET A 1 12.29 -24.26 -1.53
CA MET A 1 12.86 -23.12 -2.27
C MET A 1 12.98 -21.99 -1.28
N LEU A 2 14.12 -21.93 -0.59
CA LEU A 2 14.30 -21.10 0.60
C LEU A 2 14.67 -19.69 0.19
N ILE A 3 14.11 -18.70 0.88
CA ILE A 3 14.45 -17.29 0.68
C ILE A 3 15.85 -17.03 1.26
N GLU A 4 16.73 -16.48 0.44
CA GLU A 4 18.10 -16.10 0.85
C GLU A 4 18.22 -14.60 1.13
N GLU A 5 17.46 -13.77 0.40
CA GLU A 5 17.57 -12.32 0.48
C GLU A 5 16.27 -11.62 0.08
N ALA A 6 15.96 -10.50 0.73
CA ALA A 6 14.91 -9.57 0.30
C ALA A 6 15.52 -8.30 -0.31
N ARG A 7 15.31 -8.11 -1.61
CA ARG A 7 15.75 -6.92 -2.37
C ARG A 7 14.57 -6.02 -2.68
N ILE A 8 14.76 -4.71 -2.55
CA ILE A 8 13.76 -3.71 -2.94
C ILE A 8 14.39 -2.79 -3.97
N TYR A 9 13.72 -2.63 -5.09
CA TYR A 9 14.12 -1.75 -6.19
C TYR A 9 13.13 -0.60 -6.26
N VAL A 10 13.63 0.64 -6.16
CA VAL A 10 12.82 1.84 -6.37
C VAL A 10 13.11 2.37 -7.76
N LEU A 11 12.08 2.45 -8.60
CA LEU A 11 12.19 2.89 -9.99
C LEU A 11 11.22 4.04 -10.26
N PRO A 12 11.56 4.98 -11.16
CA PRO A 12 10.61 5.97 -11.63
C PRO A 12 9.37 5.31 -12.22
N GLY A 13 8.19 5.76 -11.78
CA GLY A 13 6.90 5.44 -12.36
C GLY A 13 6.45 6.51 -13.35
N PRO A 14 5.28 6.32 -13.99
CA PRO A 14 4.67 7.38 -14.80
C PRO A 14 4.33 8.59 -13.93
N SER A 15 4.48 9.80 -14.45
CA SER A 15 4.04 11.01 -13.75
C SER A 15 2.56 10.91 -13.36
N GLY A 16 2.22 11.48 -12.23
CA GLY A 16 0.87 11.40 -11.66
C GLY A 16 0.53 12.63 -10.84
N ARG A 17 -0.75 12.74 -10.50
CA ARG A 17 -1.26 13.81 -9.63
C ARG A 17 -1.65 13.23 -8.29
N ARG A 18 -1.14 13.78 -7.20
CA ARG A 18 -1.58 13.38 -5.86
C ARG A 18 -3.02 13.82 -5.65
N GLN A 19 -3.86 12.94 -5.16
CA GLN A 19 -5.26 13.22 -4.89
C GLN A 19 -5.61 12.84 -3.46
N ALA A 20 -6.39 13.68 -2.80
CA ALA A 20 -7.08 13.36 -1.57
C ALA A 20 -8.55 13.73 -1.77
N THR A 21 -9.43 12.73 -1.82
CA THR A 21 -10.84 12.92 -2.13
C THR A 21 -11.68 12.02 -1.27
N ASN A 22 -12.85 12.49 -0.85
CA ASN A 22 -13.87 11.64 -0.27
C ASN A 22 -14.85 11.09 -1.32
N ARG A 23 -14.64 11.39 -2.61
CA ARG A 23 -15.43 10.82 -3.71
C ARG A 23 -15.28 9.30 -3.71
N GLY A 24 -16.39 8.58 -3.73
CA GLY A 24 -16.39 7.10 -3.76
C GLY A 24 -16.21 6.42 -2.40
N LEU A 25 -15.97 7.18 -1.33
CA LEU A 25 -16.00 6.70 0.06
C LEU A 25 -17.05 7.43 0.92
N GLY A 26 -17.39 8.68 0.59
CA GLY A 26 -18.22 9.54 1.43
C GLY A 26 -17.47 10.06 2.65
N THR A 27 -18.14 10.88 3.45
CA THR A 27 -17.65 11.36 4.75
C THR A 27 -17.77 10.27 5.83
N ILE A 28 -17.09 10.45 6.97
CA ILE A 28 -17.34 9.66 8.16
C ILE A 28 -18.45 10.33 8.98
N GLU A 29 -19.51 9.59 9.29
CA GLU A 29 -20.68 10.10 10.02
C GLU A 29 -21.31 9.00 10.88
N PRO A 30 -22.07 9.38 11.93
CA PRO A 30 -22.76 8.40 12.75
C PRO A 30 -23.84 7.68 11.95
N VAL A 31 -23.93 6.37 12.11
CA VAL A 31 -24.99 5.54 11.55
C VAL A 31 -26.34 5.99 12.14
N PRO A 32 -27.44 5.98 11.35
CA PRO A 32 -28.75 6.39 11.83
C PRO A 32 -29.19 5.68 13.12
N PRO A 33 -29.99 6.37 13.98
CA PRO A 33 -30.52 5.75 15.19
C PRO A 33 -31.31 4.48 14.89
N GLY A 34 -31.12 3.43 15.70
CA GLY A 34 -31.80 2.14 15.55
C GLY A 34 -30.95 1.03 14.91
N GLU A 35 -29.74 1.37 14.44
CA GLU A 35 -28.79 0.44 13.85
C GLU A 35 -27.63 0.14 14.83
N SER A 36 -26.39 0.52 14.51
CA SER A 36 -25.19 0.20 15.30
C SER A 36 -24.73 1.28 16.27
N GLY A 37 -25.11 2.55 16.08
CA GLY A 37 -24.63 3.69 16.87
C GLY A 37 -23.14 4.04 16.67
N LEU A 38 -22.47 3.41 15.70
CA LEU A 38 -21.06 3.66 15.37
C LEU A 38 -20.92 4.73 14.28
N PHE A 39 -19.69 5.19 14.04
CA PHE A 39 -19.36 5.98 12.85
C PHE A 39 -18.96 5.05 11.71
N THR A 40 -19.34 5.40 10.48
CA THR A 40 -18.91 4.70 9.28
C THR A 40 -18.84 5.66 8.10
N HIS A 41 -18.29 5.18 6.98
CA HIS A 41 -18.37 5.86 5.69
C HIS A 41 -19.83 6.04 5.27
N ALA A 42 -20.23 7.26 4.92
CA ALA A 42 -21.60 7.59 4.51
C ALA A 42 -22.11 6.66 3.40
N LEU A 43 -21.24 6.29 2.45
CA LEU A 43 -21.56 5.35 1.37
C LEU A 43 -21.88 3.93 1.83
N GLY A 44 -21.57 3.58 3.07
CA GLY A 44 -21.98 2.32 3.69
C GLY A 44 -23.48 2.26 4.02
N PHE A 45 -24.19 3.40 4.10
CA PHE A 45 -25.61 3.42 4.47
C PHE A 45 -26.48 4.47 3.74
N ARG A 46 -25.88 5.36 2.95
CA ARG A 46 -26.61 6.28 2.07
C ARG A 46 -25.77 6.74 0.88
N ALA A 47 -26.40 7.33 -0.13
CA ALA A 47 -25.66 7.96 -1.22
C ALA A 47 -24.89 9.22 -0.74
N GLN A 48 -23.74 9.48 -1.36
CA GLN A 48 -22.97 10.72 -1.17
C GLN A 48 -23.73 11.89 -1.76
N ARG A 49 -23.84 13.00 -1.01
CA ARG A 49 -24.49 14.21 -1.52
C ARG A 49 -23.47 15.06 -2.30
N PRO A 50 -23.90 15.77 -3.36
CA PRO A 50 -22.98 16.52 -4.21
C PRO A 50 -22.18 17.61 -3.45
N ASP A 51 -22.81 18.25 -2.48
CA ASP A 51 -22.24 19.31 -1.63
C ASP A 51 -21.24 18.79 -0.57
N GLU A 52 -21.22 17.48 -0.33
CA GLU A 52 -20.29 16.84 0.61
C GLU A 52 -18.97 16.47 -0.06
N VAL A 53 -18.84 16.59 -1.39
CA VAL A 53 -17.63 16.19 -2.11
C VAL A 53 -16.50 17.17 -1.82
N VAL A 54 -15.44 16.67 -1.20
CA VAL A 54 -14.20 17.41 -0.96
C VAL A 54 -13.08 16.71 -1.70
N GLU A 55 -12.40 17.46 -2.56
CA GLU A 55 -11.35 16.95 -3.44
C GLU A 55 -10.18 17.94 -3.49
N TYR A 56 -9.00 17.43 -3.16
CA TYR A 56 -7.73 18.13 -3.30
C TYR A 56 -6.90 17.40 -4.35
N GLN A 57 -6.43 18.15 -5.34
CA GLN A 57 -5.60 17.63 -6.40
C GLN A 57 -4.31 18.47 -6.47
N GLY A 58 -3.18 17.77 -6.43
CA GLY A 58 -1.86 18.37 -6.66
C GLY A 58 -1.56 18.52 -8.15
N GLU A 59 -0.43 19.18 -8.42
CA GLU A 59 0.14 19.23 -9.76
C GLU A 59 0.66 17.87 -10.22
N GLU A 60 0.93 17.76 -11.52
CA GLU A 60 1.57 16.58 -12.07
C GLU A 60 3.04 16.56 -11.67
N GLN A 61 3.47 15.44 -11.07
CA GLN A 61 4.80 15.29 -10.52
C GLN A 61 5.29 13.84 -10.72
N PRO A 62 6.62 13.61 -10.67
CA PRO A 62 7.17 12.27 -10.75
C PRO A 62 6.57 11.34 -9.70
N THR A 63 6.38 10.07 -10.07
CA THR A 63 6.06 9.01 -9.12
C THR A 63 7.18 7.99 -9.11
N TYR A 64 7.17 7.15 -8.08
CA TYR A 64 8.13 6.09 -7.88
C TYR A 64 7.39 4.84 -7.46
N MET A 65 7.86 3.69 -7.94
CA MET A 65 7.34 2.37 -7.61
C MET A 65 8.46 1.55 -6.98
N ALA A 66 8.15 0.91 -5.86
CA ALA A 66 9.03 -0.01 -5.17
C ALA A 66 8.57 -1.45 -5.45
N THR A 67 9.50 -2.29 -5.93
CA THR A 67 9.27 -3.72 -6.17
C THR A 67 10.10 -4.52 -5.18
N LEU A 68 9.46 -5.41 -4.43
CA LEU A 68 10.11 -6.41 -3.60
C LEU A 68 10.43 -7.64 -4.46
N ARG A 69 11.67 -8.11 -4.37
CA ARG A 69 12.15 -9.40 -4.89
C ARG A 69 12.65 -10.23 -3.71
N LEU A 70 12.06 -11.39 -3.52
CA LEU A 70 12.60 -12.43 -2.64
C LEU A 70 13.47 -13.35 -3.49
N VAL A 71 14.77 -13.26 -3.27
CA VAL A 71 15.77 -14.12 -3.90
C VAL A 71 15.73 -15.47 -3.22
N THR A 72 15.72 -16.55 -3.99
CA THR A 72 15.70 -17.90 -3.44
C THR A 72 16.93 -18.72 -3.83
N ASP A 73 17.12 -19.84 -3.13
CA ASP A 73 18.13 -20.86 -3.42
C ASP A 73 17.84 -21.69 -4.69
N GLY A 74 16.70 -21.46 -5.33
CA GLY A 74 16.23 -22.16 -6.52
C GLY A 74 16.41 -21.37 -7.82
N PRO A 75 15.89 -21.89 -8.95
CA PRO A 75 15.98 -21.21 -10.24
C PRO A 75 15.02 -20.02 -10.40
N LEU A 76 14.16 -19.75 -9.41
CA LEU A 76 13.09 -18.76 -9.49
C LEU A 76 13.14 -17.82 -8.28
N ASP A 77 12.78 -16.56 -8.52
CA ASP A 77 12.57 -15.58 -7.46
C ASP A 77 11.11 -15.16 -7.43
N ALA A 78 10.64 -14.74 -6.26
CA ALA A 78 9.31 -14.17 -6.10
C ALA A 78 9.37 -12.64 -6.18
N TYR A 79 8.44 -12.05 -6.93
CA TYR A 79 8.34 -10.59 -7.10
C TYR A 79 6.96 -10.10 -6.69
N THR A 80 6.90 -8.96 -6.02
CA THR A 80 5.64 -8.28 -5.70
C THR A 80 5.83 -6.76 -5.64
N SER A 81 4.73 -6.01 -5.74
CA SER A 81 4.75 -4.60 -5.38
C SER A 81 5.03 -4.44 -3.89
N PHE A 82 5.98 -3.59 -3.55
CA PHE A 82 6.26 -3.19 -2.16
C PHE A 82 5.48 -1.93 -1.79
N GLY A 83 5.41 -0.97 -2.70
CA GLY A 83 4.72 0.30 -2.51
C GLY A 83 4.93 1.24 -3.68
N GLY A 84 4.35 2.42 -3.60
CA GLY A 84 4.51 3.46 -4.60
C GLY A 84 4.09 4.81 -4.04
N GLY A 85 4.60 5.88 -4.63
CA GLY A 85 4.32 7.22 -4.13
C GLY A 85 5.00 8.32 -4.90
N PHE A 86 5.01 9.50 -4.28
CA PHE A 86 5.52 10.74 -4.88
C PHE A 86 6.90 11.15 -4.32
N SER A 87 7.46 10.36 -3.40
CA SER A 87 8.78 10.61 -2.81
C SER A 87 9.63 9.36 -2.93
N GLN A 88 10.73 9.46 -3.67
CA GLN A 88 11.72 8.39 -3.76
C GLN A 88 12.37 8.13 -2.40
N GLU A 89 12.75 9.20 -1.69
CA GLU A 89 13.41 9.12 -0.39
C GLU A 89 12.54 8.40 0.64
N GLU A 90 11.23 8.67 0.65
CA GLU A 90 10.30 7.99 1.57
C GLU A 90 10.23 6.50 1.28
N LEU A 91 10.10 6.10 0.00
CA LEU A 91 10.09 4.68 -0.38
C LEU A 91 11.42 3.98 -0.03
N GLU A 92 12.55 4.67 -0.19
CA GLU A 92 13.85 4.14 0.22
C GLU A 92 13.93 3.97 1.74
N TRP A 93 13.36 4.91 2.50
CA TRP A 93 13.30 4.83 3.96
C TRP A 93 12.40 3.67 4.43
N GLU A 94 11.19 3.54 3.87
CA GLU A 94 10.28 2.41 4.12
C GLU A 94 10.94 1.06 3.78
N ALA A 95 11.66 0.99 2.66
CA ALA A 95 12.41 -0.20 2.27
C ALA A 95 13.49 -0.56 3.31
N ARG A 96 14.19 0.44 3.87
CA ARG A 96 15.16 0.22 4.97
C ARG A 96 14.46 -0.26 6.24
N GLN A 97 13.31 0.32 6.59
CA GLN A 97 12.52 -0.13 7.75
C GLN A 97 12.08 -1.59 7.60
N PHE A 98 11.57 -1.97 6.42
CA PHE A 98 11.22 -3.36 6.13
C PHE A 98 12.43 -4.29 6.25
N LYS A 99 13.55 -3.93 5.62
CA LYS A 99 14.79 -4.73 5.68
C LYS A 99 15.31 -4.91 7.11
N ALA A 100 15.17 -3.89 7.94
CA ALA A 100 15.61 -3.93 9.33
C ALA A 100 14.69 -4.78 10.24
N ARG A 101 13.39 -4.81 9.97
CA ARG A 101 12.39 -5.36 10.90
C ARG A 101 11.78 -6.69 10.47
N LEU A 102 11.51 -6.85 9.17
CA LEU A 102 10.72 -7.98 8.65
C LEU A 102 11.56 -8.92 7.79
N ALA A 103 12.46 -8.40 6.95
CA ALA A 103 13.27 -9.25 6.08
C ALA A 103 14.05 -10.37 6.83
N PRO A 104 14.61 -10.16 8.04
CA PRO A 104 15.30 -11.23 8.76
C PRO A 104 14.41 -12.42 9.13
N LEU A 105 13.10 -12.20 9.29
CA LEU A 105 12.14 -13.27 9.58
C LEU A 105 11.84 -14.13 8.35
N LEU A 106 12.10 -13.60 7.14
CA LEU A 106 11.81 -14.29 5.89
C LEU A 106 12.98 -15.16 5.41
N VAL A 107 14.21 -14.86 5.82
CA VAL A 107 15.40 -15.62 5.39
C VAL A 107 15.33 -17.04 5.94
N GLY A 108 15.52 -18.03 5.07
CA GLY A 108 15.43 -19.46 5.38
C GLY A 108 14.01 -20.02 5.39
N VAL A 109 12.99 -19.20 5.15
CA VAL A 109 11.60 -19.64 4.98
C VAL A 109 11.40 -20.17 3.56
N ASP A 110 10.60 -21.22 3.39
CA ASP A 110 10.20 -21.66 2.06
C ASP A 110 9.29 -20.61 1.40
N ALA A 111 9.66 -20.16 0.21
CA ALA A 111 8.92 -19.13 -0.52
C ALA A 111 7.46 -19.51 -0.85
N PHE A 112 7.10 -20.80 -0.78
CA PHE A 112 5.72 -21.28 -0.94
C PHE A 112 4.95 -21.45 0.38
N ASP A 113 5.59 -21.28 1.54
CA ASP A 113 4.91 -21.30 2.85
C ASP A 113 4.19 -19.98 3.12
N ARG A 114 3.04 -19.83 2.45
CA ARG A 114 2.21 -18.62 2.56
C ARG A 114 1.74 -18.37 3.99
N GLU A 115 1.41 -19.40 4.76
CA GLU A 115 0.83 -19.24 6.10
C GLU A 115 1.85 -18.71 7.11
N PHE A 116 3.14 -19.01 6.94
CA PHE A 116 4.20 -18.38 7.72
C PHE A 116 4.43 -16.91 7.34
N ILE A 117 4.23 -16.58 6.06
CA ILE A 117 4.50 -15.25 5.50
C ILE A 117 3.38 -14.23 5.83
N TRP A 118 2.14 -14.70 6.06
CA TRP A 118 0.95 -13.87 6.27
C TRP A 118 0.71 -13.52 7.74
#